data_AF-A0A0A9YW75-F1
#
_entry.id   AF-A0A0A9YW75-F1
#
_cell.length_a   1.000
_cell.length_b   1.000
_cell.length_c   1.000
_cell.angle_alpha   90.00
_cell.angle_beta   90.00
_cell.angle_gamma   90.00
#
_symmetry.space_group_name_H-M   'P 1'
#
loop_
_entity.id
_entity.type
_entity.pdbx_description
1 polymer ?
#
loop_
_entity_poly.entity_id
_entity_poly.type
_entity_poly.pdbx_seq_one_letter_code
_entity_poly.pdbx_strand_id
1 'polypeptide(L)'
;NNLSCGKHPCHMTCHPPPCPPCPLSPSVLVKCQCGKEDVPPGSRSSCEDPVVLCGSVCDKELNCGQSEARHRCKAKCHEGPCPPCDGVTSVLCRCHAMAKDIDCKDLTGNPEDTKCQKRCTKKRNCGKHKCNQQCCIEVEHICPLVCNKTLSCGKHKCERLCHKGHCPICLAASKCLNQTIYMSSSCNFRCHCCFW
;
A
#
# COMPACT_ATOMS: atom_id res chain seq x y z
N ASN A 1 -19.07 7.47 -33.78
CA ASN A 1 -19.51 7.64 -32.38
C ASN A 1 -18.90 8.94 -31.86
N ASN A 2 -19.60 10.07 -31.97
CA ASN A 2 -19.06 11.39 -31.63
C ASN A 2 -19.79 11.95 -30.40
N LEU A 3 -19.07 12.77 -29.61
CA LEU A 3 -19.66 13.56 -28.52
C LEU A 3 -20.74 14.50 -29.08
N SER A 4 -21.62 15.03 -28.23
CA SER A 4 -22.78 15.84 -28.66
C SER A 4 -22.42 17.11 -29.45
N CYS A 5 -21.14 17.52 -29.44
CA CYS A 5 -20.61 18.61 -30.27
C CYS A 5 -20.40 18.25 -31.75
N GLY A 6 -20.52 16.97 -32.14
CA GLY A 6 -20.31 16.49 -33.52
C GLY A 6 -18.86 16.48 -34.02
N LYS A 7 -17.96 17.23 -33.38
CA LYS A 7 -16.55 17.44 -33.78
C LYS A 7 -15.54 16.48 -33.12
N HIS A 8 -15.85 16.00 -31.91
CA HIS A 8 -14.94 15.16 -31.14
C HIS A 8 -15.44 13.70 -31.07
N PRO A 9 -14.57 12.70 -31.27
CA PRO A 9 -14.94 11.30 -31.12
C PRO A 9 -15.22 10.95 -29.65
N CYS A 10 -16.19 10.07 -29.42
CA CYS A 10 -16.49 9.53 -28.10
C CYS A 10 -15.48 8.41 -27.78
N HIS A 11 -14.59 8.66 -26.81
CA HIS A 11 -13.59 7.68 -26.37
C HIS A 11 -14.12 6.70 -25.30
N MET A 12 -15.39 6.83 -24.90
CA MET A 12 -16.02 5.90 -23.96
C MET A 12 -16.41 4.62 -24.69
N THR A 13 -15.96 3.47 -24.18
CA THR A 13 -16.19 2.17 -24.82
C THR A 13 -17.66 1.76 -24.80
N CYS A 14 -18.36 1.95 -23.67
CA CYS A 14 -19.79 1.68 -23.52
C CYS A 14 -20.43 2.72 -22.58
N HIS A 15 -21.48 3.40 -23.03
CA HIS A 15 -22.36 4.21 -22.18
C HIS A 15 -23.77 4.21 -22.80
N PRO A 16 -24.84 4.41 -22.00
CA PRO A 16 -26.19 4.56 -22.53
C PRO A 16 -26.30 5.83 -23.40
N PRO A 17 -27.00 5.79 -24.55
CA PRO A 17 -27.25 6.97 -25.36
C PRO A 17 -28.16 7.98 -24.63
N PRO A 18 -28.01 9.30 -24.88
CA PRO A 18 -27.12 9.96 -25.85
C PRO A 18 -25.64 10.08 -25.38
N CYS A 19 -24.73 10.35 -26.32
CA CYS A 19 -23.32 10.64 -26.01
C CYS A 19 -23.18 11.88 -25.10
N PRO A 20 -22.23 11.87 -24.14
CA PRO A 20 -22.03 13.00 -23.23
C PRO A 20 -21.59 14.27 -23.99
N PRO A 21 -21.86 15.45 -23.42
CA PRO A 21 -21.45 16.73 -24.00
C PRO A 21 -19.92 16.83 -24.03
N CYS A 22 -19.42 17.65 -24.95
CA CYS A 22 -17.97 17.85 -25.07
C CYS A 22 -17.43 18.61 -23.86
N PRO A 23 -16.36 18.12 -23.19
CA PRO A 23 -15.79 18.82 -22.04
C PRO A 23 -15.18 20.17 -22.40
N LEU A 24 -14.86 20.40 -23.68
CA LEU A 24 -14.32 21.65 -24.19
C LEU A 24 -15.39 22.60 -24.73
N SER A 25 -16.69 22.25 -24.71
CA SER A 25 -17.71 23.15 -25.24
C SER A 25 -17.87 24.40 -24.35
N PRO A 26 -18.16 25.58 -24.94
CA PRO A 26 -18.33 26.83 -24.19
C PRO A 26 -19.42 26.75 -23.10
N SER A 27 -20.43 25.90 -23.30
CA SER A 27 -21.52 25.64 -22.35
C SER A 27 -21.12 24.78 -21.15
N VAL A 28 -20.04 24.00 -21.27
CA VAL A 28 -19.56 23.07 -20.22
C VAL A 28 -18.33 23.64 -19.53
N LEU A 29 -17.39 24.20 -20.30
CA LEU A 29 -16.18 24.84 -19.80
C LEU A 29 -16.44 26.31 -19.42
N VAL A 30 -17.31 26.52 -18.43
CA VAL A 30 -17.62 27.85 -17.89
C VAL A 30 -16.59 28.33 -16.87
N LYS A 31 -15.75 27.42 -16.36
CA LYS A 31 -14.62 27.70 -15.46
C LYS A 31 -13.31 27.34 -16.15
N CYS A 32 -12.24 28.04 -15.78
CA CYS A 32 -10.91 27.76 -16.28
C CYS A 32 -10.52 26.31 -15.98
N GLN A 33 -9.64 25.73 -16.79
CA GLN A 33 -9.18 24.35 -16.64
C GLN A 33 -8.52 24.05 -15.27
N CYS A 34 -8.09 25.09 -14.55
CA CYS A 34 -7.60 24.98 -13.17
C CYS A 34 -8.72 24.99 -12.10
N GLY A 35 -9.97 25.32 -12.48
CA GLY A 35 -11.16 25.35 -11.63
C GLY A 35 -11.34 26.61 -10.77
N LYS A 36 -10.40 27.56 -10.83
CA LYS A 36 -10.35 28.69 -9.90
C LYS A 36 -11.17 29.91 -10.31
N GLU A 37 -11.21 30.22 -11.59
CA GLU A 37 -11.85 31.43 -12.12
C GLU A 37 -12.83 31.09 -13.23
N ASP A 38 -13.90 31.87 -13.34
CA ASP A 38 -14.87 31.76 -14.42
C ASP A 38 -14.26 32.26 -15.73
N VAL A 39 -14.58 31.56 -16.82
CA VAL A 39 -14.15 31.95 -18.17
C VAL A 39 -15.01 33.13 -18.62
N PRO A 40 -14.42 34.26 -19.05
CA PRO A 40 -15.19 35.41 -19.47
C PRO A 40 -16.17 35.05 -20.60
N PRO A 41 -17.45 35.44 -20.51
CA PRO A 41 -18.47 35.11 -21.49
C PRO A 41 -18.08 35.69 -22.86
N GLY A 42 -18.19 34.88 -23.92
CA GLY A 42 -17.82 35.27 -25.28
C GLY A 42 -16.35 35.02 -25.67
N SER A 43 -15.52 34.48 -24.77
CA SER A 43 -14.12 34.13 -25.08
C SER A 43 -13.96 32.91 -25.99
N ARG A 44 -14.99 32.05 -26.12
CA ARG A 44 -15.02 30.87 -26.99
C ARG A 44 -16.39 30.72 -27.63
N SER A 45 -16.41 30.36 -28.91
CA SER A 45 -17.61 30.13 -29.71
C SER A 45 -17.79 28.65 -30.09
N SER A 46 -16.70 27.87 -30.06
CA SER A 46 -16.65 26.46 -30.40
C SER A 46 -15.74 25.67 -29.46
N CYS A 47 -15.91 24.36 -29.40
CA CYS A 47 -15.01 23.45 -28.69
C CYS A 47 -13.61 23.33 -29.33
N GLU A 48 -13.43 23.87 -30.54
CA GLU A 48 -12.16 23.92 -31.27
C GLU A 48 -11.33 25.18 -30.95
N ASP A 49 -11.92 26.19 -30.31
CA ASP A 49 -11.20 27.41 -29.92
C ASP A 49 -10.13 27.10 -28.86
N PRO A 50 -9.05 27.91 -28.75
CA PRO A 50 -8.02 27.73 -27.73
C PRO A 50 -8.61 27.68 -26.30
N VAL A 51 -8.01 26.86 -25.44
CA VAL A 51 -8.43 26.77 -24.04
C VAL A 51 -8.07 28.06 -23.31
N VAL A 52 -9.05 28.66 -22.63
CA VAL A 52 -8.85 29.91 -21.88
C VAL A 52 -8.14 29.61 -20.55
N LEU A 53 -6.93 30.14 -20.41
CA LEU A 53 -6.14 30.09 -19.19
C LEU A 53 -6.35 31.39 -18.41
N CYS A 54 -6.71 31.30 -17.15
CA CYS A 54 -7.01 32.48 -16.33
C CYS A 54 -5.76 33.29 -15.91
N GLY A 55 -4.56 32.75 -16.13
CA GLY A 55 -3.29 33.40 -15.80
C GLY A 55 -2.92 33.39 -14.30
N SER A 56 -3.86 33.08 -13.41
CA SER A 56 -3.60 32.85 -11.98
C SER A 56 -2.68 31.66 -11.72
N VAL A 57 -2.11 31.56 -10.52
CA VAL A 57 -1.28 30.41 -10.12
C VAL A 57 -2.12 29.13 -10.17
N CYS A 58 -1.56 28.04 -10.69
CA CYS A 58 -2.26 26.78 -10.88
C CYS A 58 -2.72 26.16 -9.53
N ASP A 59 -1.85 26.12 -8.51
CA ASP A 59 -2.02 25.46 -7.19
C ASP A 59 -2.52 24.02 -7.23
N LYS A 60 -2.53 23.37 -8.40
CA LYS A 60 -2.88 21.96 -8.51
C LYS A 60 -1.91 21.14 -7.66
N GLU A 61 -2.46 20.20 -6.89
CA GLU A 61 -1.67 19.28 -6.09
C GLU A 61 -0.85 18.38 -7.00
N LEU A 62 0.46 18.39 -6.78
CA LEU A 62 1.42 17.56 -7.48
C LEU A 62 1.49 16.18 -6.83
N ASN A 63 2.08 15.23 -7.54
CA ASN A 63 2.36 13.88 -7.05
C ASN A 63 3.61 13.80 -6.15
N CYS A 64 4.19 14.95 -5.79
CA CYS A 64 5.34 15.06 -4.90
C CYS A 64 4.95 15.78 -3.58
N GLY A 65 5.83 15.67 -2.58
CA GLY A 65 5.49 15.98 -1.19
C GLY A 65 4.93 14.76 -0.45
N GLN A 66 4.89 14.82 0.88
CA GLN A 66 4.24 13.79 1.70
C GLN A 66 2.71 13.93 1.62
N SER A 67 1.97 12.88 1.99
CA SER A 67 0.50 12.86 1.95
C SER A 67 -0.15 14.05 2.68
N GLU A 68 0.40 14.45 3.83
CA GLU A 68 -0.06 15.61 4.63
C GLU A 68 0.42 16.98 4.11
N ALA A 69 1.42 16.97 3.22
CA ALA A 69 2.10 18.18 2.76
C ALA A 69 2.46 18.06 1.27
N ARG A 70 1.46 17.71 0.44
CA ARG A 70 1.66 17.63 -1.01
C ARG A 70 2.02 18.99 -1.57
N HIS A 71 2.99 19.00 -2.47
CA HIS A 71 3.39 20.24 -3.12
C HIS A 71 2.32 20.72 -4.09
N ARG A 72 2.20 22.05 -4.21
CA ARG A 72 1.27 22.71 -5.12
C ARG A 72 2.03 23.33 -6.28
N CYS A 73 1.44 23.27 -7.47
CA CYS A 73 2.02 23.88 -8.66
C CYS A 73 2.08 25.41 -8.51
N LYS A 74 3.30 25.96 -8.49
CA LYS A 74 3.56 27.41 -8.38
C LYS A 74 3.57 28.14 -9.73
N ALA A 75 3.44 27.41 -10.84
CA ALA A 75 3.40 28.01 -12.16
C ALA A 75 2.06 28.72 -12.41
N LYS A 76 2.05 29.65 -13.38
CA LYS A 76 0.81 30.23 -13.91
C LYS A 76 -0.05 29.12 -14.52
N CYS A 77 -1.35 29.37 -14.61
CA CYS A 77 -2.29 28.48 -15.26
C CYS A 77 -1.78 28.14 -16.67
N HIS A 78 -1.62 26.85 -16.92
CA HIS A 78 -1.00 26.32 -18.12
C HIS A 78 -1.88 25.21 -18.69
N GLU A 79 -1.72 24.94 -19.97
CA GLU A 79 -2.32 23.78 -20.61
C GLU A 79 -1.45 22.53 -20.33
N GLY A 80 -2.07 21.35 -20.24
CA GLY A 80 -1.35 20.08 -20.07
C GLY A 80 -0.87 19.76 -18.65
N PRO A 81 0.10 18.81 -18.50
CA PRO A 81 0.62 18.37 -17.20
C PRO A 81 1.43 19.47 -16.51
N CYS A 82 1.47 19.44 -15.17
CA CYS A 82 2.19 20.45 -14.41
C CYS A 82 3.72 20.34 -14.61
N PRO A 83 4.43 21.49 -14.63
CA PRO A 83 5.89 21.49 -14.72
C PRO A 83 6.51 20.79 -13.50
N PRO A 84 7.76 20.31 -13.65
CA PRO A 84 8.48 19.66 -12.56
C PRO A 84 8.60 20.59 -11.36
N CYS A 85 8.41 20.04 -10.16
CA CYS A 85 8.50 20.79 -8.92
C CYS A 85 9.97 21.05 -8.55
N ASP A 86 10.30 22.30 -8.18
CA ASP A 86 11.61 22.69 -7.64
C ASP A 86 11.73 22.44 -6.11
N GLY A 87 10.77 21.74 -5.52
CA GLY A 87 10.80 21.38 -4.11
C GLY A 87 11.62 20.13 -3.84
N VAL A 88 11.81 19.84 -2.55
CA VAL A 88 12.37 18.59 -2.06
C VAL A 88 11.31 17.85 -1.26
N THR A 89 11.20 16.54 -1.47
CA THR A 89 10.31 15.67 -0.71
C THR A 89 11.13 14.79 0.23
N SER A 90 10.88 14.92 1.53
CA SER A 90 11.40 13.97 2.51
C SER A 90 10.66 12.64 2.36
N VAL A 91 11.28 11.65 1.72
CA VAL A 91 10.71 10.31 1.62
C VAL A 91 11.05 9.51 2.88
N LEU A 92 10.03 8.94 3.51
CA LEU A 92 10.22 7.98 4.59
C LEU A 92 10.31 6.59 3.98
N CYS A 93 11.31 5.83 4.41
CA CYS A 93 11.33 4.41 4.06
C CYS A 93 10.08 3.74 4.63
N ARG A 94 9.51 2.77 3.91
CA ARG A 94 8.35 1.99 4.38
C ARG A 94 8.54 1.33 5.75
N CYS A 95 9.79 0.97 6.11
CA CYS A 95 10.10 0.43 7.43
C CYS A 95 10.36 1.51 8.51
N HIS A 96 10.21 2.79 8.16
CA HIS A 96 10.43 3.98 8.99
C HIS A 96 11.83 4.08 9.60
N ALA A 97 12.79 3.29 9.10
CA ALA A 97 14.13 3.22 9.66
C ALA A 97 15.08 4.31 9.14
N MET A 98 14.68 5.05 8.12
CA MET A 98 15.40 6.18 7.55
C MET A 98 14.43 7.14 6.84
N ALA A 99 14.83 8.41 6.81
CA ALA A 99 14.28 9.45 5.96
C ALA A 99 15.37 9.90 4.98
N LYS A 100 14.99 10.28 3.77
CA LYS A 100 15.90 10.89 2.79
C LYS A 100 15.18 12.00 2.06
N ASP A 101 15.85 13.13 1.89
CA ASP A 101 15.36 14.20 1.03
C ASP A 101 15.71 13.88 -0.43
N ILE A 102 14.71 13.93 -1.29
CA ILE A 102 14.83 13.71 -2.73
C ILE A 102 14.22 14.91 -3.43
N ASP A 103 14.95 15.50 -4.37
CA ASP A 103 14.42 16.52 -5.26
C ASP A 103 13.20 15.99 -6.01
N CYS A 104 12.13 16.77 -6.06
CA CYS A 104 10.89 16.32 -6.68
C CYS A 104 11.06 15.97 -8.17
N LYS A 105 12.09 16.51 -8.83
CA LYS A 105 12.45 16.18 -10.22
C LYS A 105 12.98 14.75 -10.37
N ASP A 106 13.66 14.25 -9.34
CA ASP A 106 14.25 12.91 -9.29
C ASP A 106 13.34 11.88 -8.59
N LEU A 107 12.16 12.32 -8.12
CA LEU A 107 11.19 11.46 -7.44
C LEU A 107 10.50 10.53 -8.44
N THR A 108 11.00 9.31 -8.56
CA THR A 108 10.39 8.26 -9.40
C THR A 108 9.38 7.43 -8.58
N GLY A 109 8.09 7.77 -8.69
CA GLY A 109 6.99 7.00 -8.06
C GLY A 109 6.47 7.62 -6.76
N ASN A 110 5.75 6.82 -5.95
CA ASN A 110 5.18 7.29 -4.68
C ASN A 110 6.27 7.35 -3.58
N PRO A 111 6.48 8.51 -2.92
CA PRO A 111 7.33 8.66 -1.74
C PRO A 111 7.21 7.54 -0.70
N GLU A 112 6.00 7.02 -0.49
CA GLU A 112 5.66 6.08 0.57
C GLU A 112 6.08 4.62 0.27
N ASP A 113 6.39 4.27 -0.98
CA ASP A 113 6.88 2.91 -1.35
C ASP A 113 8.42 2.84 -1.40
N THR A 114 9.09 3.84 -0.84
CA THR A 114 10.56 3.86 -0.78
C THR A 114 11.06 2.71 0.10
N LYS A 115 11.84 1.79 -0.50
CA LYS A 115 12.49 0.67 0.20
C LYS A 115 13.95 0.99 0.50
N CYS A 116 14.39 0.67 1.71
CA CYS A 116 15.80 0.78 2.08
C CYS A 116 16.54 -0.56 1.93
N GLN A 117 17.88 -0.50 1.94
CA GLN A 117 18.73 -1.69 2.00
C GLN A 117 19.09 -2.11 3.43
N LYS A 118 18.53 -1.43 4.45
CA LYS A 118 18.81 -1.73 5.86
C LYS A 118 18.19 -3.07 6.27
N ARG A 119 18.98 -3.89 6.96
CA ARG A 119 18.52 -5.15 7.55
C ARG A 119 17.92 -4.90 8.94
N CYS A 120 16.79 -5.54 9.21
CA CYS A 120 16.13 -5.44 10.51
C CYS A 120 16.93 -6.13 11.61
N THR A 121 17.23 -5.37 12.67
CA THR A 121 18.00 -5.84 13.84
C THR A 121 17.13 -6.32 15.00
N LYS A 122 15.79 -6.20 14.88
CA LYS A 122 14.84 -6.63 15.91
C LYS A 122 14.96 -8.13 16.18
N LYS A 123 14.79 -8.52 17.44
CA LYS A 123 14.74 -9.92 17.86
C LYS A 123 13.38 -10.51 17.52
N ARG A 124 13.40 -11.78 17.11
CA ARG A 124 12.21 -12.61 16.94
C ARG A 124 11.58 -12.97 18.28
N ASN A 125 10.32 -13.38 18.28
CA ASN A 125 9.53 -13.72 19.47
C ASN A 125 10.18 -14.81 20.36
N CYS A 126 11.00 -15.69 19.77
CA CYS A 126 11.81 -16.66 20.50
C CYS A 126 12.91 -16.05 21.39
N GLY A 127 13.24 -14.77 21.21
CA GLY A 127 14.26 -14.03 21.97
C GLY A 127 15.71 -14.32 21.59
N LYS A 128 15.98 -15.34 20.78
CA LYS A 128 17.35 -15.78 20.40
C LYS A 128 17.76 -15.37 19.00
N HIS A 129 16.83 -15.41 18.04
CA HIS A 129 17.13 -15.13 16.64
C HIS A 129 16.80 -13.69 16.27
N LYS A 130 17.58 -13.11 15.36
CA LYS A 130 17.31 -11.79 14.77
C LYS A 130 16.47 -11.96 13.48
N CYS A 131 15.74 -10.91 13.11
CA CYS A 131 14.96 -10.88 11.87
C CYS A 131 15.85 -10.94 10.62
N ASN A 132 16.80 -10.01 10.51
CA ASN A 132 17.73 -9.83 9.39
C ASN A 132 17.09 -9.63 8.00
N GLN A 133 15.75 -9.51 7.90
CA GLN A 133 15.05 -9.18 6.65
C GLN A 133 15.37 -7.75 6.22
N GLN A 134 15.56 -7.55 4.91
CA GLN A 134 15.80 -6.24 4.32
C GLN A 134 14.50 -5.43 4.30
N CYS A 135 14.55 -4.17 4.76
CA CYS A 135 13.39 -3.28 4.81
C CYS A 135 12.17 -3.91 5.52
N CYS A 136 12.39 -4.60 6.64
CA CYS A 136 11.32 -5.29 7.37
C CYS A 136 10.28 -4.32 7.93
N ILE A 137 9.01 -4.60 7.64
CA ILE A 137 7.84 -3.84 8.12
C ILE A 137 7.04 -4.58 9.19
N GLU A 138 7.44 -5.82 9.51
CA GLU A 138 6.70 -6.66 10.45
C GLU A 138 6.75 -6.04 11.85
N VAL A 139 5.58 -5.93 12.48
CA VAL A 139 5.47 -5.52 13.89
C VAL A 139 5.94 -6.68 14.77
N GLU A 140 5.38 -7.86 14.53
CA GLU A 140 5.74 -9.10 15.21
C GLU A 140 6.69 -9.95 14.39
N HIS A 141 7.80 -10.35 15.01
CA HIS A 141 8.84 -11.11 14.33
C HIS A 141 8.77 -12.58 14.72
N ILE A 142 8.00 -13.38 14.01
CA ILE A 142 7.89 -14.81 14.28
C ILE A 142 9.20 -15.51 13.88
N CYS A 143 9.65 -16.45 14.72
CA CYS A 143 10.80 -17.28 14.38
C CYS A 143 10.37 -18.51 13.55
N PRO A 144 10.79 -18.64 12.28
CA PRO A 144 10.37 -19.75 11.41
C PRO A 144 11.12 -21.06 11.70
N LEU A 145 12.18 -21.02 12.51
CA LEU A 145 12.95 -22.21 12.87
C LEU A 145 12.16 -23.12 13.81
N VAL A 146 12.28 -24.43 13.65
CA VAL A 146 11.71 -25.43 14.57
C VAL A 146 12.58 -25.53 15.84
N CYS A 147 11.96 -25.75 17.00
CA CYS A 147 12.64 -25.77 18.30
C CYS A 147 13.64 -26.93 18.44
N ASN A 148 13.25 -28.15 18.07
CA ASN A 148 14.07 -29.38 18.07
C ASN A 148 14.78 -29.76 19.39
N LYS A 149 14.46 -29.07 20.50
CA LYS A 149 14.91 -29.44 21.84
C LYS A 149 14.31 -30.77 22.25
N THR A 150 15.11 -31.62 22.90
CA THR A 150 14.62 -32.84 23.53
C THR A 150 13.62 -32.49 24.62
N LEU A 151 12.43 -33.09 24.57
CA LEU A 151 11.37 -32.91 25.55
C LEU A 151 11.76 -33.59 26.88
N SER A 152 11.04 -33.24 27.95
CA SER A 152 11.27 -33.78 29.29
C SER A 152 11.18 -35.32 29.39
N CYS A 153 10.54 -35.98 28.42
CA CYS A 153 10.49 -37.44 28.34
C CYS A 153 11.80 -38.09 27.85
N GLY A 154 12.80 -37.30 27.44
CA GLY A 154 14.13 -37.78 27.01
C GLY A 154 14.19 -38.43 25.63
N LYS A 155 13.06 -38.83 25.04
CA LYS A 155 13.00 -39.57 23.77
C LYS A 155 12.53 -38.75 22.55
N HIS A 156 11.63 -37.79 22.77
CA HIS A 156 11.00 -37.02 21.69
C HIS A 156 11.56 -35.61 21.56
N LYS A 157 11.51 -35.04 20.35
CA LYS A 157 11.94 -33.66 20.06
C LYS A 157 10.74 -32.73 19.96
N CYS A 158 10.95 -31.45 20.29
CA CYS A 158 9.93 -30.42 20.15
C CYS A 158 9.75 -30.01 18.67
N GLU A 159 8.58 -30.27 18.11
CA GLU A 159 8.23 -29.95 16.72
C GLU A 159 7.61 -28.55 16.55
N ARG A 160 7.42 -27.80 17.65
CA ARG A 160 6.90 -26.43 17.57
C ARG A 160 7.93 -25.49 16.96
N LEU A 161 7.45 -24.39 16.38
CA LEU A 161 8.30 -23.23 16.07
C LEU A 161 9.07 -22.78 17.31
N CYS A 162 10.25 -22.23 17.07
CA CYS A 162 11.15 -21.73 18.11
C CYS A 162 10.38 -20.72 18.95
N HIS A 163 10.30 -21.00 20.24
CA HIS A 163 9.47 -20.28 21.18
C HIS A 163 10.32 -19.82 22.35
N LYS A 164 9.81 -18.86 23.11
CA LYS A 164 10.38 -18.45 24.39
C LYS A 164 9.94 -19.43 25.48
N GLY A 165 10.77 -19.66 26.49
CA GLY A 165 10.43 -20.51 27.63
C GLY A 165 10.59 -22.02 27.39
N HIS A 166 9.95 -22.80 28.26
CA HIS A 166 10.04 -24.27 28.27
C HIS A 166 9.21 -24.89 27.14
N CYS A 167 9.67 -26.04 26.65
CA CYS A 167 8.92 -26.82 25.66
C CYS A 167 7.65 -27.41 26.30
N PRO A 168 6.58 -27.61 25.51
CA PRO A 168 5.39 -28.29 26.00
C PRO A 168 5.70 -29.72 26.44
N ILE A 169 4.82 -30.30 27.25
CA ILE A 169 4.91 -31.71 27.63
C ILE A 169 4.84 -32.63 26.40
N CYS A 170 5.50 -33.78 26.50
CA CYS A 170 5.43 -34.77 25.45
C CYS A 170 4.11 -35.53 25.52
N LEU A 171 3.14 -35.16 24.66
CA LEU A 171 1.83 -35.83 24.62
C LEU A 171 1.95 -37.34 24.32
N ALA A 172 2.95 -37.76 23.53
CA ALA A 172 3.23 -39.17 23.29
C ALA A 172 3.67 -39.93 24.56
N ALA A 173 4.38 -39.26 25.48
CA ALA A 173 4.73 -39.83 26.79
C ALA A 173 3.59 -39.68 27.81
N SER A 174 2.77 -38.62 27.71
CA SER A 174 1.59 -38.42 28.55
C SER A 174 0.51 -39.48 28.32
N LYS A 175 0.45 -40.08 27.11
CA LYS A 175 -0.43 -41.21 26.81
C LYS A 175 -0.08 -42.50 27.57
N CYS A 176 1.10 -42.60 28.18
CA CYS A 176 1.50 -43.75 29.00
C CYS A 176 1.30 -43.54 30.51
N LEU A 177 0.85 -42.37 30.97
CA LEU A 177 0.74 -42.05 32.40
C LEU A 177 -0.68 -41.78 32.91
N ASN A 178 -1.69 -41.71 32.04
CA ASN A 178 -3.09 -41.55 32.47
C ASN A 178 -3.89 -42.82 32.17
N GLN A 179 -3.71 -43.84 33.00
CA GLN A 179 -4.89 -44.52 33.50
C GLN A 179 -5.46 -43.61 34.60
N THR A 180 -6.73 -43.21 34.43
CA THR A 180 -7.53 -42.35 35.33
C THR A 180 -7.05 -40.88 35.38
N ILE A 181 -7.80 -39.84 34.98
CA ILE A 181 -9.14 -39.46 35.43
C ILE A 181 -9.80 -38.41 34.46
N TYR A 182 -11.14 -38.49 34.35
CA TYR A 182 -12.17 -37.59 33.79
C TYR A 182 -12.32 -37.38 32.28
N MET A 183 -13.45 -37.93 31.79
CA MET A 183 -14.13 -37.60 30.56
C MET A 183 -14.70 -36.18 30.57
N SER A 184 -14.74 -35.54 29.41
CA SER A 184 -15.89 -34.73 29.02
C SER A 184 -16.06 -34.75 27.49
N SER A 185 -17.09 -35.49 27.08
CA SER A 185 -18.03 -35.23 25.99
C SER A 185 -17.50 -34.75 24.63
N SER A 186 -17.70 -35.61 23.63
CA SER A 186 -17.77 -35.29 22.19
C SER A 186 -16.46 -35.28 21.39
N CYS A 187 -15.78 -36.43 21.32
CA CYS A 187 -15.07 -36.80 20.10
C CYS A 187 -14.95 -38.32 19.95
N ASN A 188 -15.77 -38.86 19.05
CA ASN A 188 -15.81 -40.28 18.68
C ASN A 188 -14.69 -40.60 17.67
N PHE A 189 -13.42 -40.49 18.09
CA PHE A 189 -12.30 -40.97 17.30
C PHE A 189 -11.67 -42.17 17.99
N ARG A 190 -12.07 -43.34 17.47
CA ARG A 190 -11.50 -44.66 17.71
C ARG A 190 -9.97 -44.60 17.54
N CYS A 191 -9.23 -44.59 18.65
CA CYS A 191 -7.78 -44.72 18.62
C CYS A 191 -7.42 -46.14 18.22
N HIS A 192 -7.04 -46.34 16.96
CA HIS A 192 -6.32 -47.52 16.50
C HIS A 192 -4.92 -47.48 17.12
N CYS A 193 -4.73 -48.11 18.27
CA CYS A 193 -3.39 -48.54 18.68
C CYS A 193 -3.00 -49.68 17.74
N CYS A 194 -2.17 -49.38 16.75
CA CYS A 194 -1.48 -50.40 15.96
C CYS A 194 -0.59 -51.22 16.89
N PHE A 195 -1.00 -52.46 17.16
CA PHE A 195 -0.08 -53.56 17.40
C PHE A 195 0.49 -53.95 16.04
N TRP A 196 1.80 -53.84 15.87
CA TRP A 196 2.68 -54.81 15.18
C TRP A 196 4.10 -54.55 15.66
#